data_AF-K2AB89-F1
#
_entry.id   AF-K2AB89-F1
#
_cell.length_a   1.000
_cell.length_b   1.000
_cell.length_c   1.000
_cell.angle_alpha   90.00
_cell.angle_beta   90.00
_cell.angle_gamma   90.00
#
_symmetry.space_group_name_H-M   'P 1'
#
loop_
_entity.id
_entity.type
_entity.pdbx_description
1 polymer ?
#
loop_
_entity_poly.entity_id
_entity_poly.type
_entity_poly.pdbx_seq_one_letter_code
_entity_poly.pdbx_strand_id
1 'polypeptide(L)'
;MFHSFAREVDAHTEIKGGNVLSENYSALRPEVLFAMKQAIAQKSTGFVKSLMAYDYLAIVGQAKSHCYSWSVDDFLTEIVAVDPSLAKKVYLVEDCTSPVVVPGVVDHTDNANAAFARFAKAGMNIVKSTDPIESWPGIKL
;
A
#
# COMPACT_ATOMS: atom_id res chain seq x y z
N MET A 1 13.18 -11.37 0.80
CA MET A 1 14.41 -12.13 1.11
C MET A 1 15.30 -12.37 -0.11
N PHE A 2 14.81 -12.93 -1.23
CA PHE A 2 15.67 -13.12 -2.42
C PHE A 2 16.22 -11.81 -3.00
N HIS A 3 15.38 -10.77 -3.19
CA HIS A 3 15.84 -9.47 -3.69
C HIS A 3 16.95 -8.88 -2.80
N SER A 4 16.75 -8.89 -1.48
CA SER A 4 17.73 -8.44 -0.49
C SER A 4 19.05 -9.18 -0.62
N PHE A 5 18.99 -10.50 -0.74
CA PHE A 5 20.15 -11.35 -0.94
C PHE A 5 20.86 -11.05 -2.27
N ALA A 6 20.13 -10.98 -3.37
CA ALA A 6 20.68 -10.78 -4.71
C ALA A 6 21.23 -9.35 -4.94
N ARG A 7 20.71 -8.37 -4.20
CA ARG A 7 21.14 -6.97 -4.30
C ARG A 7 22.09 -6.56 -3.18
N GLU A 8 22.32 -7.42 -2.19
CA GLU A 8 23.04 -7.09 -0.96
C GLU A 8 22.48 -5.83 -0.26
N VAL A 9 21.14 -5.69 -0.29
CA VAL A 9 20.42 -4.57 0.32
C VAL A 9 19.49 -5.11 1.40
N ASP A 10 19.52 -4.49 2.57
CA ASP A 10 18.63 -4.86 3.66
C ASP A 10 17.17 -4.55 3.31
N ALA A 11 16.26 -5.48 3.63
CA ALA A 11 14.82 -5.24 3.48
C ALA A 11 14.20 -4.90 4.82
N HIS A 12 13.69 -3.68 4.94
CA HIS A 12 12.83 -3.30 6.06
C HIS A 12 11.63 -4.25 6.14
N THR A 13 11.36 -4.76 7.33
CA THR A 13 10.20 -5.62 7.61
C THR A 13 9.29 -4.93 8.61
N GLU A 14 8.05 -4.66 8.18
CA GLU A 14 7.01 -4.12 9.05
C GLU A 14 6.00 -5.24 9.38
N ILE A 15 5.79 -5.50 10.67
CA ILE A 15 4.84 -6.52 11.14
C ILE A 15 3.56 -5.83 11.61
N LYS A 16 2.41 -6.36 11.18
CA LYS A 16 1.07 -5.84 11.53
C LYS A 16 0.21 -6.92 12.18
N GLY A 17 -0.81 -6.52 12.94
CA GLY A 17 -1.76 -7.44 13.61
C GLY A 17 -1.29 -7.92 14.99
N GLY A 18 -0.41 -7.17 15.64
CA GLY A 18 0.15 -7.55 16.95
C GLY A 18 -0.77 -7.29 18.15
N ASN A 19 -1.87 -6.56 17.98
CA ASN A 19 -2.82 -6.27 19.06
C ASN A 19 -4.16 -6.96 18.83
N VAL A 20 -4.55 -7.85 19.74
CA VAL A 20 -5.80 -8.63 19.69
C VAL A 20 -7.08 -7.80 19.73
N LEU A 21 -7.01 -6.53 20.15
CA LEU A 21 -8.15 -5.62 20.26
C LEU A 21 -8.37 -4.78 18.99
N SER A 22 -7.57 -4.97 17.94
CA SER A 22 -7.61 -4.11 16.76
C SER A 22 -7.22 -4.88 15.50
N GLU A 23 -8.09 -4.84 14.50
CA GLU A 23 -7.73 -5.28 13.15
C GLU A 23 -6.69 -4.35 12.54
N ASN A 24 -5.88 -4.91 11.64
CA ASN A 24 -4.70 -4.22 11.11
C ASN A 24 -4.51 -4.58 9.63
N TYR A 25 -5.50 -4.23 8.80
CA TYR A 25 -5.42 -4.45 7.35
C TYR A 25 -4.29 -3.65 6.73
N SER A 26 -4.26 -2.35 7.00
CA SER A 26 -3.18 -1.45 6.56
C SER A 26 -1.86 -1.81 7.22
N ALA A 27 -0.76 -1.81 6.47
CA ALA A 27 0.58 -1.93 7.01
C ALA A 27 1.05 -0.65 7.74
N LEU A 28 0.29 0.45 7.65
CA LEU A 28 0.70 1.75 8.20
C LEU A 28 0.08 2.04 9.56
N ARG A 29 -1.09 1.47 9.87
CA ARG A 29 -1.73 1.63 11.18
C ARG A 29 -2.80 0.56 11.44
N PRO A 30 -3.05 0.24 12.72
CA PRO A 30 -4.26 -0.48 13.14
C PRO A 30 -5.52 0.38 12.99
N GLU A 31 -6.66 -0.27 12.87
CA GLU A 31 -7.97 0.38 12.71
C GLU A 31 -8.39 1.12 13.98
N VAL A 32 -8.21 0.47 15.14
CA VAL A 32 -8.49 1.03 16.46
C VAL A 32 -7.18 1.36 17.17
N LEU A 33 -6.99 2.65 17.49
CA LEU A 33 -5.81 3.14 18.23
C LEU A 33 -6.08 3.36 19.72
N PHE A 34 -7.35 3.52 20.10
CA PHE A 34 -7.76 3.85 21.46
C PHE A 34 -8.99 3.02 21.85
N ALA A 35 -8.90 2.32 22.98
CA ALA A 35 -9.99 1.52 23.53
C ALA A 35 -9.90 1.51 25.05
N MET A 36 -11.04 1.31 25.74
CA MET A 36 -11.07 1.22 27.21
C MET A 36 -10.39 2.40 27.93
N LYS A 37 -10.52 3.61 27.36
CA LYS A 37 -9.91 4.86 27.85
C LYS A 37 -8.37 4.87 27.83
N GLN A 38 -7.73 4.01 27.05
CA GLN A 38 -6.27 3.97 26.88
C GLN A 38 -5.87 3.83 25.41
N ALA A 39 -4.68 4.31 25.07
CA ALA A 39 -4.07 4.01 23.78
C ALA A 39 -3.70 2.52 23.75
N ILE A 40 -4.14 1.82 22.71
CA ILE A 40 -3.88 0.39 22.53
C ILE A 40 -2.92 0.14 21.35
N ALA A 41 -2.80 1.10 20.44
CA ALA A 41 -1.94 0.97 19.27
C ALA A 41 -1.51 2.35 18.77
N GLN A 42 -0.57 2.36 17.83
CA GLN A 42 -0.06 3.56 17.19
C GLN A 42 0.16 3.33 15.69
N LYS A 43 0.15 4.43 14.93
CA LYS A 43 0.58 4.45 13.53
C LYS A 43 2.08 4.17 13.44
N SER A 44 2.50 3.45 12.40
CA SER A 44 3.92 3.22 12.07
C SER A 44 4.57 4.46 11.43
N THR A 45 4.74 5.53 12.22
CA THR A 45 5.26 6.82 11.74
C THR A 45 6.64 6.73 11.09
N GLY A 46 7.53 5.88 11.63
CA GLY A 46 8.85 5.63 11.05
C GLY A 46 8.77 4.99 9.67
N PHE A 47 7.87 4.02 9.50
CA PHE A 47 7.67 3.35 8.21
C PHE A 47 7.04 4.29 7.18
N VAL A 48 6.01 5.06 7.55
CA VAL A 48 5.43 6.10 6.67
C VAL A 48 6.50 7.07 6.19
N LYS A 49 7.35 7.56 7.11
CA LYS A 49 8.45 8.48 6.76
C LYS A 49 9.45 7.84 5.79
N SER A 50 9.77 6.55 5.97
CA SER A 50 10.63 5.80 5.06
C SER A 50 10.03 5.72 3.65
N LEU A 51 8.74 5.35 3.54
CA LEU A 51 8.03 5.30 2.25
C LEU A 51 7.99 6.67 1.55
N MET A 52 7.78 7.75 2.33
CA MET A 52 7.79 9.12 1.83
C MET A 52 9.16 9.59 1.32
N ALA A 53 10.26 8.96 1.73
CA ALA A 53 11.61 9.37 1.32
C ALA A 53 11.99 8.88 -0.08
N TYR A 54 11.30 7.87 -0.62
CA TYR A 54 11.61 7.35 -1.96
C TYR A 54 11.11 8.27 -3.08
N ASP A 55 11.92 8.39 -4.14
CA ASP A 55 11.57 9.13 -5.36
C ASP A 55 10.52 8.40 -6.21
N TYR A 56 10.49 7.06 -6.13
CA TYR A 56 9.53 6.19 -6.80
C TYR A 56 9.18 5.03 -5.86
N LEU A 57 7.89 4.73 -5.72
CA LEU A 57 7.39 3.65 -4.85
C LEU A 57 6.46 2.71 -5.63
N ALA A 58 6.93 1.49 -5.90
CA ALA A 58 6.10 0.44 -6.49
C ALA A 58 5.45 -0.42 -5.40
N ILE A 59 4.14 -0.66 -5.50
CA ILE A 59 3.37 -1.43 -4.53
C ILE A 59 2.80 -2.68 -5.19
N VAL A 60 3.18 -3.84 -4.65
CA VAL A 60 2.79 -5.18 -5.12
C VAL A 60 2.29 -6.03 -3.96
N GLY A 61 1.67 -7.17 -4.25
CA GLY A 61 1.25 -8.14 -3.24
C GLY A 61 -0.26 -8.22 -3.08
N GLN A 62 -0.72 -8.92 -2.05
CA GLN A 62 -2.12 -9.31 -1.88
C GLN A 62 -2.64 -9.02 -0.47
N ALA A 63 -3.95 -8.87 -0.28
CA ALA A 63 -4.99 -8.90 -1.32
C ALA A 63 -5.37 -7.49 -1.79
N LYS A 64 -5.59 -7.32 -3.11
CA LYS A 64 -6.03 -6.08 -3.78
C LYS A 64 -7.22 -5.45 -3.06
N SER A 65 -8.18 -6.27 -2.63
CA SER A 65 -9.42 -5.83 -1.98
C SER A 65 -9.32 -5.49 -0.49
N HIS A 66 -8.21 -5.83 0.19
CA HIS A 66 -8.08 -5.70 1.65
C HIS A 66 -6.78 -4.98 2.02
N CYS A 67 -5.82 -5.68 2.61
CA CYS A 67 -4.59 -5.10 3.13
C CYS A 67 -3.82 -4.26 2.11
N TYR A 68 -3.87 -4.61 0.82
CA TYR A 68 -3.32 -3.75 -0.24
C TYR A 68 -4.05 -2.40 -0.27
N SER A 69 -5.36 -2.41 -0.56
CA SER A 69 -6.14 -1.17 -0.70
C SER A 69 -6.12 -0.32 0.58
N TRP A 70 -6.20 -0.94 1.76
CA TRP A 70 -6.15 -0.21 3.03
C TRP A 70 -4.78 0.44 3.26
N SER A 71 -3.69 -0.24 2.92
CA SER A 71 -2.33 0.34 3.04
C SER A 71 -2.15 1.51 2.07
N VAL A 72 -2.62 1.37 0.83
CA VAL A 72 -2.55 2.44 -0.18
C VAL A 72 -3.43 3.63 0.21
N ASP A 73 -4.61 3.39 0.77
CA ASP A 73 -5.54 4.44 1.19
C ASP A 73 -5.01 5.25 2.39
N ASP A 74 -4.47 4.56 3.41
CA ASP A 74 -3.80 5.25 4.51
C ASP A 74 -2.57 6.00 4.01
N PHE A 75 -1.79 5.43 3.08
CA PHE A 75 -0.63 6.13 2.52
C PHE A 75 -1.04 7.37 1.73
N LEU A 76 -2.10 7.28 0.93
CA LEU A 76 -2.67 8.42 0.23
C LEU A 76 -3.13 9.50 1.20
N THR A 77 -3.72 9.12 2.33
CA THR A 77 -4.11 10.06 3.40
C THR A 77 -2.89 10.81 3.94
N GLU A 78 -1.79 10.09 4.21
CA GLU A 78 -0.52 10.71 4.63
C GLU A 78 0.09 11.60 3.54
N ILE A 79 0.00 11.19 2.26
CA ILE A 79 0.45 11.99 1.10
C ILE A 79 -0.32 13.29 1.03
N VAL A 80 -1.65 13.24 1.05
CA VAL A 80 -2.52 14.42 0.92
C VAL A 80 -2.30 15.40 2.08
N ALA A 81 -2.00 14.89 3.28
CA ALA A 81 -1.69 15.72 4.44
C ALA A 81 -0.36 16.49 4.30
N VAL A 82 0.58 16.00 3.49
CA VAL A 82 1.90 16.62 3.27
C VAL A 82 1.91 17.43 1.97
N ASP A 83 1.68 16.78 0.84
CA ASP A 83 1.56 17.36 -0.49
C ASP A 83 0.89 16.33 -1.43
N PRO A 84 -0.35 16.58 -1.91
CA PRO A 84 -1.04 15.71 -2.85
C PRO A 84 -0.24 15.41 -4.13
N SER A 85 0.68 16.30 -4.54
CA SER A 85 1.51 16.10 -5.73
C SER A 85 2.45 14.91 -5.61
N LEU A 86 2.74 14.44 -4.39
CA LEU A 86 3.57 13.27 -4.13
C LEU A 86 2.88 11.96 -4.57
N ALA A 87 1.57 11.94 -4.78
CA ALA A 87 0.87 10.75 -5.27
C ALA A 87 1.43 10.24 -6.61
N LYS A 88 1.95 11.15 -7.46
CA LYS A 88 2.55 10.82 -8.77
C LYS A 88 3.76 9.91 -8.72
N LYS A 89 4.36 9.73 -7.53
CA LYS A 89 5.52 8.85 -7.34
C LYS A 89 5.15 7.42 -6.95
N VAL A 90 3.87 7.15 -6.74
CA VAL A 90 3.36 5.84 -6.34
C VAL A 90 2.87 5.09 -7.58
N TYR A 91 3.31 3.83 -7.72
CA TYR A 91 3.00 2.94 -8.82
C TYR A 91 2.33 1.68 -8.28
N LEU A 92 1.07 1.47 -8.66
CA LEU A 92 0.29 0.29 -8.33
C LEU A 92 0.46 -0.73 -9.45
N VAL A 93 1.19 -1.82 -9.19
CA VAL A 93 1.49 -2.84 -10.20
C VAL A 93 0.32 -3.83 -10.27
N GLU A 94 -0.60 -3.63 -11.22
CA GLU A 94 -1.93 -4.25 -11.18
C GLU A 94 -1.95 -5.76 -11.40
N ASP A 95 -1.00 -6.27 -12.19
CA ASP A 95 -0.83 -7.69 -12.50
C ASP A 95 -0.03 -8.45 -11.42
N CYS A 96 0.46 -7.74 -10.40
CA CYS A 96 1.13 -8.30 -9.22
C CYS A 96 0.25 -8.23 -7.95
N THR A 97 -1.07 -8.25 -8.13
CA THR A 97 -2.05 -8.29 -7.03
C THR A 97 -3.33 -9.00 -7.49
N SER A 98 -4.15 -9.47 -6.54
CA SER A 98 -5.47 -10.02 -6.85
C SER A 98 -6.48 -9.72 -5.74
N PRO A 99 -7.79 -9.57 -6.07
CA PRO A 99 -8.84 -9.48 -5.07
C PRO A 99 -9.04 -10.84 -4.39
N VAL A 100 -9.65 -10.81 -3.21
CA VAL A 100 -10.22 -12.01 -2.58
C VAL A 100 -11.50 -12.38 -3.32
N VAL A 101 -11.59 -13.63 -3.77
CA VAL A 101 -12.79 -14.20 -4.40
C VAL A 101 -13.08 -15.54 -3.76
N VAL A 102 -14.29 -15.70 -3.23
CA VAL A 102 -14.79 -16.94 -2.66
C VAL A 102 -15.96 -17.42 -3.52
N PRO A 103 -15.77 -18.42 -4.39
CA PRO A 103 -16.79 -18.89 -5.30
C PRO A 103 -18.11 -19.23 -4.60
N GLY A 104 -19.22 -18.69 -5.12
CA GLY A 104 -20.56 -18.89 -4.57
C GLY A 104 -20.86 -18.12 -3.27
N VAL A 105 -19.92 -17.33 -2.76
CA VAL A 105 -20.09 -16.56 -1.51
C VAL A 105 -19.91 -15.06 -1.76
N VAL A 106 -18.73 -14.63 -2.20
CA VAL A 106 -18.42 -13.21 -2.38
C VAL A 106 -17.31 -13.02 -3.42
N ASP A 107 -17.45 -11.99 -4.23
CA ASP A 107 -16.42 -11.53 -5.16
C ASP A 107 -16.12 -10.06 -4.88
N HIS A 108 -14.88 -9.76 -4.46
CA HIS A 108 -14.45 -8.39 -4.15
C HIS A 108 -13.80 -7.66 -5.34
N THR A 109 -13.85 -8.23 -6.55
CA THR A 109 -13.18 -7.67 -7.74
C THR A 109 -13.59 -6.24 -8.04
N ASP A 110 -14.90 -5.97 -8.06
CA ASP A 110 -15.40 -4.63 -8.38
C ASP A 110 -14.97 -3.58 -7.34
N ASN A 111 -15.06 -3.92 -6.06
CA ASN A 111 -14.61 -3.03 -4.98
C ASN A 111 -13.11 -2.77 -5.05
N ALA A 112 -12.30 -3.80 -5.37
CA ALA A 112 -10.86 -3.66 -5.53
C ALA A 112 -10.50 -2.77 -6.73
N ASN A 113 -11.22 -2.91 -7.84
CA ASN A 113 -11.03 -2.09 -9.03
C ASN A 113 -11.47 -0.63 -8.79
N ALA A 114 -12.56 -0.42 -8.05
CA ALA A 114 -13.02 0.91 -7.66
C ALA A 114 -12.01 1.63 -6.75
N ALA A 115 -11.35 0.91 -5.83
CA ALA A 115 -10.28 1.46 -5.02
C ALA A 115 -9.09 1.91 -5.88
N PHE A 116 -8.63 1.07 -6.82
CA PHE A 116 -7.56 1.43 -7.76
C PHE A 116 -7.92 2.66 -8.60
N ALA A 117 -9.15 2.73 -9.12
CA ALA A 117 -9.63 3.89 -9.87
C ALA A 117 -9.62 5.18 -9.03
N ARG A 118 -9.98 5.09 -7.74
CA ARG A 118 -9.87 6.21 -6.80
C ARG A 118 -8.41 6.66 -6.60
N PHE A 119 -7.50 5.71 -6.41
CA PHE A 119 -6.07 6.02 -6.23
C PHE A 119 -5.46 6.65 -7.49
N ALA A 120 -5.81 6.15 -8.66
CA ALA A 120 -5.41 6.73 -9.94
C ALA A 120 -5.94 8.17 -10.10
N LYS A 121 -7.22 8.40 -9.75
CA LYS A 121 -7.82 9.73 -9.76
C LYS A 121 -7.12 10.69 -8.79
N ALA A 122 -6.55 10.18 -7.69
CA ALA A 122 -5.77 10.97 -6.74
C ALA A 122 -4.32 11.23 -7.20
N GLY A 123 -3.92 10.72 -8.38
CA GLY A 123 -2.63 10.99 -9.00
C GLY A 123 -1.63 9.85 -8.93
N MET A 124 -1.99 8.68 -8.39
CA MET A 124 -1.12 7.50 -8.45
C MET A 124 -1.14 6.86 -9.85
N ASN A 125 -0.10 6.11 -10.19
CA ASN A 125 0.01 5.44 -11.49
C ASN A 125 -0.40 3.98 -11.38
N ILE A 126 -1.19 3.48 -12.34
CA ILE A 126 -1.43 2.03 -12.50
C ILE A 126 -0.52 1.56 -13.65
N VAL A 127 0.29 0.55 -13.38
CA VAL A 127 1.29 0.01 -14.33
C VAL A 127 1.27 -1.52 -14.31
N LYS A 128 1.90 -2.15 -15.31
CA LYS A 128 2.09 -3.60 -15.37
C LYS A 128 3.54 -3.98 -15.15
N SER A 129 3.76 -5.13 -14.51
CA SER A 129 5.08 -5.69 -14.26
C SER A 129 5.85 -6.07 -15.54
N THR A 130 5.10 -6.28 -16.63
CA THR A 130 5.66 -6.59 -17.95
C THR A 130 6.11 -5.37 -18.74
N ASP A 131 5.67 -4.17 -18.35
CA ASP A 131 6.07 -2.93 -19.00
C ASP A 131 7.46 -2.53 -18.49
N PRO A 132 8.43 -2.20 -19.36
CA PRO A 132 9.75 -1.72 -18.93
C PRO A 132 9.61 -0.53 -17.98
N ILE A 133 10.40 -0.48 -16.91
CA ILE A 133 10.29 0.57 -15.88
C ILE A 133 10.51 1.97 -16.50
N GLU A 134 11.35 2.05 -17.53
CA GLU A 134 11.61 3.28 -18.29
C GLU A 134 10.37 3.81 -19.02
N SER A 135 9.37 2.96 -19.26
CA SER A 135 8.10 3.34 -19.87
C SER A 135 7.06 3.84 -18.86
N TRP A 136 7.29 3.67 -17.55
CA TRP A 136 6.33 4.07 -16.54
C TRP A 136 6.24 5.60 -16.43
N PRO A 137 5.05 6.16 -16.15
CA PRO A 137 4.83 7.61 -16.17
C PRO A 137 5.75 8.36 -15.21
N GLY A 138 6.53 9.32 -15.73
CA GLY A 138 7.35 10.22 -14.91
C GLY A 138 8.69 9.65 -14.44
N ILE A 139 9.00 8.39 -14.75
CA ILE A 139 10.32 7.81 -14.47
C ILE A 139 11.37 8.40 -15.42
N LYS A 140 12.54 8.72 -14.86
CA LYS A 140 13.76 9.10 -15.60
C LYS A 140 14.92 8.27 -15.04
N LEU A 141 15.33 7.25 -15.79
CA LEU A 141 16.43 6.33 -15.46
C LEU A 141 17.56 6.46 -16.49
#